data_AF-A0AA92CGY6-F1
#
_entry.id   AF-A0AA92CGY6-F1
#
_cell.length_a   1.000
_cell.length_b   1.000
_cell.length_c   1.000
_cell.angle_alpha   90.00
_cell.angle_beta   90.00
_cell.angle_gamma   90.00
#
_symmetry.space_group_name_H-M   'P 1'
#
loop_
_entity.id
_entity.type
_entity.pdbx_description
1 polymer ?
#
loop_
_entity_poly.entity_id
_entity_poly.type
_entity_poly.pdbx_seq_one_letter_code
_entity_poly.pdbx_strand_id
1 'polypeptide(L)'
;MTFAMTITTAAEKAEQDLALSMGEAKAECRRRILAVVNETAQINLAAAAAADQLTPEQHSAYVAGLTWIMQMRLAWPAVAASGADLADDANWPAVPAGAAELAGDF
;
A
#
# COMPACT_ATOMS: atom_id res chain seq x y z
N MET A 1 6.96 -43.30 21.68
CA MET A 1 6.55 -42.14 20.86
C MET A 1 6.17 -41.03 21.82
N THR A 2 7.04 -40.06 22.03
CA THR A 2 6.78 -38.93 22.93
C THR A 2 6.08 -37.84 22.12
N PHE A 3 4.78 -37.64 22.36
CA PHE A 3 4.07 -36.47 21.84
C PHE A 3 4.42 -35.27 22.71
N ALA A 4 5.23 -34.35 22.16
CA ALA A 4 5.43 -33.04 22.76
C ALA A 4 4.20 -32.19 22.47
N MET A 5 3.45 -31.84 23.51
CA MET A 5 2.31 -30.94 23.41
C MET A 5 2.83 -29.51 23.54
N THR A 6 2.96 -28.81 22.42
CA THR A 6 3.36 -27.39 22.41
C THR A 6 2.19 -26.56 22.97
N ILE A 7 2.31 -26.11 24.21
CA ILE A 7 1.33 -25.20 24.82
C ILE A 7 1.69 -23.78 24.37
N THR A 8 0.94 -23.22 23.43
CA THR A 8 1.01 -21.79 23.08
C THR A 8 0.18 -21.01 24.09
N THR A 9 0.81 -20.05 24.75
CA THR A 9 0.17 -19.14 25.69
C THR A 9 -0.75 -18.15 24.95
N ALA A 10 -1.74 -17.60 25.66
CA ALA A 10 -2.62 -16.58 25.09
C ALA A 10 -1.87 -15.33 24.58
N ALA A 11 -0.73 -15.01 25.21
CA ALA A 11 0.14 -13.91 24.78
C ALA A 11 0.84 -14.22 23.46
N GLU A 12 1.43 -15.42 23.31
CA GLU A 12 2.07 -15.85 22.06
C GLU A 12 1.07 -15.94 20.91
N LYS A 13 -0.18 -16.36 21.18
CA LYS A 13 -1.23 -16.36 20.18
C LYS A 13 -1.62 -14.94 19.74
N ALA A 14 -1.76 -14.01 20.69
CA ALA A 14 -2.07 -12.62 20.37
C ALA A 14 -0.95 -11.95 19.55
N GLU A 15 0.31 -12.26 19.84
CA GLU A 15 1.46 -11.79 19.07
C GLU A 15 1.47 -12.36 17.65
N GLN A 16 1.19 -13.66 17.49
CA GLN A 16 1.07 -14.29 16.17
C GLN A 16 -0.07 -13.69 15.33
N ASP A 17 -1.23 -13.51 15.94
CA ASP A 17 -2.40 -12.95 15.26
C ASP A 17 -2.13 -11.49 14.82
N LEU A 18 -1.40 -10.71 15.65
CA LEU A 18 -0.95 -9.36 15.27
C LEU A 18 0.07 -9.39 14.12
N ALA A 19 1.03 -10.30 14.16
CA ALA A 19 2.04 -10.43 13.11
C ALA A 19 1.42 -10.82 11.75
N LEU A 20 0.40 -11.69 11.78
CA LEU A 20 -0.38 -12.04 10.59
C LEU A 20 -1.14 -10.82 10.04
N SER A 21 -1.85 -10.09 10.90
CA SER A 21 -2.57 -8.85 10.52
C SER A 21 -1.62 -7.82 9.88
N MET A 22 -0.43 -7.63 10.44
CA MET A 22 0.59 -6.74 9.88
C MET A 22 1.06 -7.19 8.49
N GLY A 23 1.22 -8.50 8.28
CA GLY A 23 1.57 -9.08 6.98
C GLY A 23 0.48 -8.85 5.94
N GLU A 24 -0.78 -9.09 6.31
CA GLU A 24 -1.95 -8.93 5.44
C GLU A 24 -2.16 -7.46 5.05
N ALA A 25 -2.12 -6.54 6.02
CA ALA A 25 -2.26 -5.11 5.76
C ALA A 25 -1.14 -4.57 4.85
N LYS A 26 0.10 -5.03 5.02
CA LYS A 26 1.21 -4.65 4.14
C LYS A 26 1.01 -5.18 2.72
N ALA A 27 0.55 -6.43 2.57
CA ALA A 27 0.25 -7.01 1.26
C ALA A 27 -0.89 -6.26 0.56
N GLU A 28 -1.94 -5.91 1.30
CA GLU A 28 -3.08 -5.16 0.79
C GLU A 28 -2.70 -3.73 0.38
N CYS A 29 -1.88 -3.05 1.18
CA CYS A 29 -1.30 -1.76 0.84
C CYS A 29 -0.57 -1.82 -0.51
N ARG A 30 0.27 -2.84 -0.71
CA ARG A 30 0.96 -3.07 -2.00
C ARG A 30 -0.05 -3.32 -3.13
N ARG A 31 -1.02 -4.20 -2.93
CA ARG A 31 -2.04 -4.53 -3.94
C ARG A 31 -2.79 -3.28 -4.40
N ARG A 32 -3.23 -2.45 -3.45
CA ARG A 32 -3.94 -1.18 -3.71
C ARG A 32 -3.11 -0.18 -4.48
N ILE A 33 -1.83 -0.01 -4.12
CA ILE A 33 -0.90 0.85 -4.89
C ILE A 33 -0.77 0.34 -6.34
N LEU A 34 -0.53 -0.97 -6.51
CA LEU A 34 -0.33 -1.55 -7.84
C LEU A 34 -1.59 -1.59 -8.71
N ALA A 35 -2.77 -1.56 -8.10
CA ALA A 35 -4.04 -1.43 -8.81
C ALA A 35 -4.22 -0.04 -9.44
N VAL A 36 -3.59 0.99 -8.87
CA VAL A 36 -3.64 2.37 -9.40
C VAL A 36 -2.46 2.64 -10.33
N VAL A 37 -1.25 2.27 -9.92
CA VAL A 37 -0.01 2.51 -10.67
C VAL A 37 0.87 1.28 -10.59
N ASN A 38 0.84 0.49 -11.65
CA ASN A 38 1.62 -0.74 -11.76
C ASN A 38 3.14 -0.44 -11.82
N GLU A 39 3.97 -1.47 -11.73
CA GLU A 39 5.44 -1.31 -11.68
C GLU A 39 6.00 -0.67 -12.95
N THR A 40 5.44 -0.98 -14.13
CA THR A 40 5.83 -0.38 -15.42
C THR A 40 5.52 1.12 -15.45
N ALA A 41 4.29 1.49 -15.09
CA ALA A 41 3.87 2.89 -15.01
C ALA A 41 4.74 3.69 -14.03
N GLN A 42 5.08 3.13 -12.86
CA GLN A 42 5.99 3.78 -11.90
C GLN A 42 7.37 4.06 -12.49
N ILE A 43 7.95 3.11 -13.22
CA ILE A 43 9.27 3.27 -13.86
C ILE A 43 9.20 4.30 -14.98
N ASN A 44 8.20 4.21 -15.85
CA ASN A 44 8.03 5.11 -16.99
C ASN A 44 7.76 6.55 -16.54
N LEU A 45 6.92 6.75 -15.52
CA LEU A 45 6.67 8.07 -14.92
C LEU A 45 7.93 8.65 -14.28
N ALA A 46 8.69 7.84 -13.53
CA ALA A 46 9.94 8.30 -12.94
C ALA A 46 10.96 8.72 -14.02
N ALA A 47 11.05 7.96 -15.11
CA ALA A 47 11.93 8.29 -16.25
C ALA A 47 11.47 9.56 -16.98
N ALA A 48 10.17 9.69 -17.27
CA ALA A 48 9.62 10.87 -17.94
C ALA A 48 9.75 12.14 -17.08
N ALA A 49 9.51 12.03 -15.77
CA ALA A 49 9.73 13.13 -14.83
C ALA A 49 11.21 13.54 -14.79
N ALA A 50 12.14 12.58 -14.72
CA ALA A 50 13.58 12.86 -14.71
C ALA A 50 14.10 13.44 -16.02
N ALA A 51 13.40 13.21 -17.13
CA ALA A 51 13.72 13.74 -18.45
C ALA A 51 12.97 15.04 -18.79
N ASP A 52 12.24 15.65 -17.84
CA ASP A 52 11.39 16.83 -18.03
C ASP A 52 10.36 16.67 -19.17
N GLN A 53 9.83 15.47 -19.34
CA GLN A 53 8.86 15.13 -20.41
C GLN A 53 7.40 15.20 -19.96
N LEU A 54 7.13 15.46 -18.69
CA LEU A 54 5.78 15.65 -18.18
C LEU A 54 5.32 17.09 -18.44
N THR A 55 4.09 17.24 -18.93
CA THR A 55 3.41 18.55 -18.90
C THR A 55 3.25 19.05 -17.45
N PRO A 56 3.04 20.35 -17.22
CA PRO A 56 2.82 20.88 -15.87
C PRO A 56 1.67 20.17 -15.11
N GLU A 57 0.59 19.85 -15.82
CA GLU A 57 -0.57 19.14 -15.28
C GLU A 57 -0.21 17.70 -14.88
N GLN A 58 0.50 16.98 -15.75
CA GLN A 58 0.98 15.62 -15.46
C GLN A 58 2.00 15.61 -14.31
N HIS A 59 2.89 16.59 -14.24
CA HIS A 59 3.84 16.71 -13.13
C HIS A 59 3.12 16.92 -11.79
N SER A 60 2.07 17.76 -11.77
CA SER A 60 1.23 17.94 -10.58
C SER A 60 0.56 16.63 -10.14
N ALA A 61 -0.02 15.89 -11.09
CA ALA A 61 -0.64 14.58 -10.83
C ALA A 61 0.40 13.53 -10.36
N TYR A 62 1.61 13.53 -10.93
CA TYR A 62 2.72 12.67 -10.51
C TYR A 62 3.14 12.93 -9.06
N VAL A 63 3.33 14.20 -8.67
CA VAL A 63 3.67 14.58 -7.30
C VAL A 63 2.54 14.20 -6.32
N ALA A 64 1.28 14.39 -6.71
CA ALA A 64 0.14 13.96 -5.91
C ALA A 64 0.12 12.43 -5.73
N GLY A 65 0.38 11.66 -6.80
CA GLY A 65 0.48 10.20 -6.75
C GLY A 65 1.61 9.70 -5.85
N LEU A 66 2.81 10.29 -5.94
CA LEU A 66 3.93 9.97 -5.04
C LEU A 66 3.57 10.26 -3.57
N THR A 67 2.95 11.41 -3.32
CA THR A 67 2.47 11.77 -1.98
C THR A 67 1.50 10.73 -1.46
N TRP A 68 0.55 10.29 -2.28
CA TRP A 68 -0.41 9.25 -1.90
C TRP A 68 0.26 7.90 -1.62
N ILE A 69 1.22 7.44 -2.44
CA ILE A 69 1.98 6.21 -2.17
C ILE A 69 2.68 6.28 -0.81
N MET A 70 3.26 7.44 -0.47
CA MET A 70 3.86 7.66 0.85
C MET A 70 2.80 7.54 1.96
N GLN A 71 1.63 8.19 1.80
CA GLN A 71 0.56 8.10 2.78
C GLN A 71 0.04 6.66 2.97
N MET A 72 -0.11 5.89 1.88
CA MET A 72 -0.48 4.47 1.93
C MET A 72 0.53 3.67 2.76
N ARG A 73 1.83 3.91 2.54
CA ARG A 73 2.92 3.24 3.27
C ARG A 73 3.00 3.64 4.75
N LEU A 74 2.52 4.83 5.11
CA LEU A 74 2.43 5.29 6.49
C LEU A 74 1.14 4.81 7.18
N ALA A 75 0.06 4.60 6.43
CA ALA A 75 -1.26 4.24 6.98
C ALA A 75 -1.37 2.76 7.35
N TRP A 76 -0.82 1.84 6.55
CA TRP A 76 -1.06 0.40 6.73
C TRP A 76 -0.75 -0.16 8.14
N PRO A 77 0.27 0.29 8.90
CA PRO A 77 0.52 -0.24 10.24
C PRO A 77 -0.62 0.11 11.21
N ALA A 78 -1.20 1.30 11.06
CA ALA A 78 -2.31 1.76 11.88
C ALA A 78 -3.61 1.01 11.53
N VAL A 79 -3.84 0.72 10.25
CA VAL A 79 -4.97 -0.11 9.79
C VAL A 79 -4.84 -1.54 10.35
N ALA A 80 -3.63 -2.12 10.32
CA ALA A 80 -3.38 -3.44 10.91
C ALA A 80 -3.63 -3.47 12.42
N ALA A 81 -3.14 -2.44 13.13
CA ALA A 81 -3.25 -2.35 14.59
C ALA A 81 -4.68 -2.05 15.08
N SER A 82 -5.51 -1.40 14.26
CA SER A 82 -6.91 -1.11 14.61
C SER A 82 -7.84 -2.31 14.41
N GLY A 83 -7.41 -3.34 13.66
CA GLY A 83 -8.26 -4.46 13.26
C GLY A 83 -9.36 -4.07 12.27
N ALA A 84 -9.19 -2.95 11.56
CA ALA A 84 -10.13 -2.50 10.54
C ALA A 84 -10.18 -3.46 9.34
N ASP A 85 -11.31 -3.47 8.62
CA ASP A 85 -11.44 -4.27 7.41
C ASP A 85 -10.49 -3.77 6.32
N LEU A 86 -9.52 -4.60 5.94
CA LEU A 86 -8.53 -4.29 4.92
C LEU A 86 -9.16 -4.11 3.53
N ALA A 87 -10.33 -4.73 3.28
CA ALA A 87 -11.06 -4.61 2.02
C ALA A 87 -11.87 -3.30 1.92
N ASP A 88 -12.17 -2.65 3.04
CA ASP A 88 -12.92 -1.40 3.05
C ASP A 88 -12.03 -0.21 2.66
N ASP A 89 -12.36 0.42 1.53
CA ASP A 89 -11.66 1.58 0.98
C ASP A 89 -11.65 2.79 1.92
N ALA A 90 -12.62 2.91 2.83
CA ALA A 90 -12.68 4.00 3.80
C ALA A 90 -11.51 3.99 4.80
N ASN A 91 -10.83 2.85 4.95
CA ASN A 91 -9.67 2.71 5.84
C ASN A 91 -8.36 3.15 5.20
N TRP A 92 -8.37 3.52 3.92
CA TRP A 92 -7.17 3.82 3.15
C TRP A 92 -7.18 5.28 2.64
N PRO A 93 -6.00 5.89 2.47
CA PRO A 93 -5.88 7.16 1.77
C PRO A 93 -6.56 7.12 0.39
N ALA A 94 -7.43 8.09 0.13
CA ALA A 94 -8.10 8.23 -1.15
C ALA A 94 -7.10 8.51 -2.29
N VAL A 95 -7.34 7.89 -3.45
CA VAL A 95 -6.53 8.12 -4.65
C VAL A 95 -6.71 9.57 -5.11
N PRO A 96 -5.63 10.34 -5.32
CA PRO A 96 -5.72 11.70 -5.83
C PRO A 96 -6.32 11.75 -7.24
N ALA A 97 -7.07 12.81 -7.53
CA ALA A 97 -7.58 13.05 -8.87
C ALA A 97 -6.44 13.10 -9.89
N GLY A 98 -6.62 12.48 -11.05
CA GLY A 98 -5.65 12.45 -12.15
C GLY A 98 -4.48 11.48 -11.95
N ALA A 99 -4.23 10.92 -10.76
CA ALA A 99 -3.12 9.99 -10.55
C ALA A 99 -3.32 8.65 -11.28
N ALA A 100 -4.56 8.11 -11.23
CA ALA A 100 -4.91 6.87 -11.94
C ALA A 100 -4.97 7.07 -13.46
N GLU A 101 -5.46 8.23 -13.92
CA GLU A 101 -5.50 8.59 -15.34
C GLU A 101 -4.08 8.71 -15.90
N LEU A 102 -3.22 9.48 -15.22
CA LEU A 102 -1.81 9.60 -15.58
C LEU A 102 -1.11 8.23 -15.60
N ALA A 103 -1.37 7.37 -14.62
CA ALA A 103 -0.79 6.03 -14.59
C ALA A 103 -1.28 5.12 -15.74
N GLY A 104 -2.46 5.38 -16.31
CA GLY A 104 -2.98 4.67 -17.48
C GLY A 104 -2.31 5.05 -18.79
N ASP A 105 -1.70 6.25 -18.84
CA ASP A 105 -1.00 6.77 -20.01
C ASP A 105 0.48 6.33 -20.08
N PHE A 106 1.01 5.67 -19.04
CA PHE A 106 2.43 5.30 -18.87
C PHE A 106 2.62 3.81 -18.54
#